data_AF-U5W7S8-F1
#
_entry.id   AF-U5W7S8-F1
#
_cell.length_a   1.000
_cell.length_b   1.000
_cell.length_c   1.000
_cell.angle_alpha   90.00
_cell.angle_beta   90.00
_cell.angle_gamma   90.00
#
_symmetry.space_group_name_H-M   'P 1'
#
loop_
_entity.id
_entity.type
_entity.pdbx_description
1 polymer ?
#
loop_
_entity_poly.entity_id
_entity_poly.type
_entity_poly.pdbx_seq_one_letter_code
_entity_poly.pdbx_strand_id
1 'polypeptide(L)'
;MIGVLPEVTAIRYVTPLREGGSLPGIVEADNLGTYVVKFRGAGQGPKALVAEVISGELARRLDLPVPELAVTHLDPIVARAEPDEEVQELIKASAGANLGMDYLPGALGYDPVAHPVEARLASRTLAFDAFVENVDRSWRNPNLLVWHGELWLIDHGATLYFHHNWPRAEKVVHRAYKWDDHVLRPYATELATAGPELAAQLTPQVLEEVIGLVPDEWLEEFDFATADEARAAYLGHLRERAADPSAWLPGAAA
;
A
#
# COMPACT_ATOMS: atom_id res chain seq x y z
N MET A 1 -19.01 -12.59 0.64
CA MET A 1 -17.89 -13.39 0.11
C MET A 1 -16.66 -12.56 0.36
N ILE A 2 -15.66 -13.10 1.04
CA ILE A 2 -14.35 -12.44 1.13
C ILE A 2 -13.86 -12.33 -0.31
N GLY A 3 -13.64 -11.12 -0.80
CA GLY A 3 -13.13 -10.92 -2.15
C GLY A 3 -11.77 -11.63 -2.29
N VAL A 4 -11.38 -11.98 -3.50
CA VAL A 4 -9.99 -12.31 -3.82
C VAL A 4 -9.47 -11.19 -4.72
N LEU A 5 -8.17 -10.88 -4.63
CA LEU A 5 -7.57 -10.00 -5.62
C LEU A 5 -7.70 -10.63 -7.02
N PRO A 6 -7.96 -9.84 -8.07
CA PRO A 6 -7.85 -10.32 -9.44
C PRO A 6 -6.48 -10.98 -9.67
N GLU A 7 -6.48 -12.14 -10.31
CA GLU A 7 -5.26 -12.81 -10.73
C GLU A 7 -5.03 -12.60 -12.22
N VAL A 8 -3.81 -12.24 -12.60
CA VAL A 8 -3.41 -12.01 -13.99
C VAL A 8 -2.07 -12.67 -14.27
N THR A 9 -1.84 -13.09 -15.52
CA THR A 9 -0.56 -13.67 -15.95
C THR A 9 0.24 -12.61 -16.69
N ALA A 10 1.47 -12.35 -16.24
CA ALA A 10 2.38 -11.46 -16.95
C ALA A 10 2.78 -12.09 -18.30
N ILE A 11 2.50 -11.38 -19.40
CA ILE A 11 2.84 -11.78 -20.77
C ILE A 11 4.16 -11.16 -21.20
N ARG A 12 4.38 -9.89 -20.87
CA ARG A 12 5.53 -9.13 -21.36
C ARG A 12 6.01 -8.13 -20.33
N TYR A 13 7.31 -8.14 -20.06
CA TYR A 13 7.97 -7.05 -19.36
C TYR A 13 8.22 -5.90 -20.34
N VAL A 14 7.76 -4.70 -19.99
CA VAL A 14 7.77 -3.53 -20.86
C VAL A 14 8.99 -2.65 -20.57
N THR A 15 9.13 -2.21 -19.32
CA THR A 15 10.23 -1.32 -18.90
C THR A 15 10.36 -1.28 -17.38
N PRO A 16 11.56 -1.07 -16.84
CA PRO A 16 11.74 -0.74 -15.44
C PRO A 16 11.22 0.66 -15.12
N LEU A 17 10.68 0.83 -13.92
CA LEU A 17 10.47 2.10 -13.25
C LEU A 17 11.59 2.26 -12.23
N ARG A 18 12.49 3.21 -12.48
CA ARG A 18 13.65 3.46 -11.60
C ARG A 18 13.19 4.31 -10.41
N GLU A 19 12.51 3.68 -9.46
CA GLU A 19 12.11 4.26 -8.19
C GLU A 19 12.95 3.67 -7.06
N GLY A 20 13.87 4.47 -6.53
CA GLY A 20 14.68 4.09 -5.36
C GLY A 20 15.32 2.71 -5.48
N GLY A 21 15.18 1.90 -4.43
CA GLY A 21 15.81 0.58 -4.31
C GLY A 21 14.92 -0.63 -4.64
N SER A 22 13.65 -0.44 -5.05
CA SER A 22 12.68 -1.54 -5.26
C SER A 22 12.53 -1.98 -6.72
N LEU A 23 13.05 -1.20 -7.68
CA LEU A 23 13.02 -1.47 -9.14
C LEU A 23 11.70 -2.10 -9.64
N PRO A 24 10.53 -1.46 -9.41
CA PRO A 24 9.28 -1.93 -10.00
C PRO A 24 9.34 -1.92 -11.53
N GLY A 25 8.46 -2.68 -12.18
CA GLY A 25 8.45 -2.77 -13.65
C GLY A 25 7.04 -2.73 -14.23
N ILE A 26 6.89 -2.14 -15.41
CA ILE A 26 5.64 -2.20 -16.15
C ILE A 26 5.56 -3.55 -16.88
N VAL A 27 4.44 -4.24 -16.72
CA VAL A 27 4.13 -5.48 -17.46
C VAL A 27 2.80 -5.37 -18.18
N GLU A 28 2.68 -6.06 -19.32
CA GLU A 28 1.40 -6.37 -19.95
C GLU A 28 0.94 -7.75 -19.52
N ALA A 29 -0.36 -7.89 -19.24
CA ALA A 29 -0.95 -9.14 -18.77
C ALA A 29 -1.97 -9.75 -19.76
N ASP A 30 -2.38 -10.98 -19.48
CA ASP A 30 -3.32 -11.78 -20.28
C ASP A 30 -4.74 -11.22 -20.39
N ASN A 31 -5.14 -10.35 -19.47
CA ASN A 31 -6.39 -9.63 -19.52
C ASN A 31 -6.34 -8.34 -20.36
N LEU A 32 -5.27 -8.10 -21.13
CA LEU A 32 -5.00 -6.88 -21.91
C LEU A 32 -4.72 -5.63 -21.05
N GLY A 33 -4.58 -5.78 -19.73
CA GLY A 33 -4.20 -4.71 -18.81
C GLY A 33 -2.69 -4.48 -18.74
N THR A 34 -2.32 -3.32 -18.23
CA THR A 34 -0.92 -2.95 -17.91
C THR A 34 -0.78 -2.69 -16.43
N TYR A 35 0.26 -3.23 -15.81
CA TYR A 35 0.45 -3.17 -14.37
C TYR A 35 1.85 -2.68 -14.02
N VAL A 36 1.95 -1.86 -12.97
CA VAL A 36 3.19 -1.67 -12.23
C VAL A 36 3.34 -2.84 -11.28
N VAL A 37 4.35 -3.68 -11.52
CA VAL A 37 4.63 -4.86 -10.71
C VAL A 37 5.72 -4.57 -9.70
N LYS A 38 5.40 -4.82 -8.43
CA LYS A 38 6.36 -4.92 -7.33
C LYS A 38 6.79 -6.38 -7.20
N PHE A 39 8.07 -6.61 -7.47
CA PHE A 39 8.66 -7.94 -7.48
C PHE A 39 8.86 -8.49 -6.07
N ARG A 40 8.40 -9.71 -5.79
CA ARG A 40 8.60 -10.40 -4.51
C ARG A 40 10.08 -10.55 -4.15
N GLY A 41 10.93 -10.80 -5.14
CA GLY A 41 12.38 -10.92 -4.95
C GLY A 41 13.13 -9.60 -4.71
N ALA A 42 12.44 -8.46 -4.69
CA ALA A 42 13.06 -7.17 -4.42
C ALA A 42 13.51 -7.07 -2.94
N GLY A 43 14.53 -6.24 -2.67
CA GLY A 43 15.16 -6.14 -1.33
C GLY A 43 14.25 -5.69 -0.18
N GLN A 44 13.05 -5.17 -0.47
CA GLN A 44 12.05 -4.81 0.53
C GLN A 44 11.29 -6.03 1.09
N GLY A 45 11.31 -7.17 0.37
CA GLY A 45 10.72 -8.43 0.77
C GLY A 45 9.18 -8.47 0.78
N PRO A 46 8.58 -9.63 1.07
CA PRO A 46 7.13 -9.82 1.04
C PRO A 46 6.36 -8.91 2.00
N LYS A 47 6.99 -8.46 3.11
CA LYS A 47 6.35 -7.53 4.04
C LYS A 47 5.84 -6.26 3.35
N ALA A 48 6.58 -5.74 2.37
CA ALA A 48 6.14 -4.58 1.60
C ALA A 48 4.93 -4.91 0.72
N LEU A 49 4.84 -6.12 0.16
CA LEU A 49 3.67 -6.55 -0.61
C LEU A 49 2.44 -6.72 0.28
N VAL A 50 2.62 -7.29 1.48
CA VAL A 50 1.56 -7.42 2.49
C VAL A 50 1.05 -6.04 2.92
N ALA A 51 1.95 -5.10 3.23
CA ALA A 51 1.57 -3.72 3.56
C ALA A 51 0.84 -3.04 2.41
N GLU A 52 1.29 -3.21 1.17
CA GLU A 52 0.61 -2.64 0.01
C GLU A 52 -0.80 -3.17 -0.16
N VAL A 53 -1.01 -4.50 -0.03
CA VAL A 53 -2.36 -5.08 -0.12
C VAL A 53 -3.25 -4.59 1.01
N ILE A 54 -2.80 -4.72 2.27
CA ILE A 54 -3.64 -4.35 3.43
C ILE A 54 -4.00 -2.87 3.37
N SER A 55 -3.02 -1.99 3.18
CA SER A 55 -3.25 -0.54 3.18
C SER A 55 -3.96 -0.08 1.92
N GLY A 56 -3.56 -0.54 0.74
CA GLY A 56 -4.18 -0.17 -0.54
C GLY A 56 -5.65 -0.59 -0.61
N GLU A 57 -5.96 -1.84 -0.27
CA GLU A 57 -7.34 -2.35 -0.31
C GLU A 57 -8.22 -1.76 0.81
N LEU A 58 -7.62 -1.42 1.96
CA LEU A 58 -8.31 -0.67 3.01
C LEU A 58 -8.65 0.74 2.54
N ALA A 59 -7.70 1.46 1.95
CA ALA A 59 -7.93 2.78 1.38
C ALA A 59 -9.05 2.75 0.33
N ARG A 60 -9.07 1.75 -0.57
CA ARG A 60 -10.16 1.57 -1.55
C ARG A 60 -11.53 1.38 -0.90
N ARG A 61 -11.61 0.60 0.19
CA ARG A 61 -12.87 0.40 0.96
C ARG A 61 -13.29 1.63 1.76
N LEU A 62 -12.36 2.55 1.99
CA LEU A 62 -12.59 3.86 2.57
C LEU A 62 -12.78 4.94 1.49
N ASP A 63 -13.11 4.56 0.25
CA ASP A 63 -13.34 5.43 -0.90
C ASP A 63 -12.17 6.39 -1.20
N LEU A 64 -10.93 6.01 -0.88
CA LEU A 64 -9.73 6.74 -1.27
C LEU A 64 -9.24 6.29 -2.65
N PRO A 65 -8.69 7.20 -3.46
CA PRO A 65 -8.31 6.91 -4.85
C PRO A 65 -6.98 6.16 -4.90
N VAL A 66 -7.01 4.83 -4.80
CA VAL A 66 -5.87 3.94 -5.02
C VAL A 66 -6.11 3.14 -6.30
N PRO A 67 -5.12 2.95 -7.19
CA PRO A 67 -5.28 2.07 -8.35
C PRO A 67 -5.65 0.65 -7.93
N GLU A 68 -6.23 -0.13 -8.85
CA GLU A 68 -6.61 -1.52 -8.56
C GLU A 68 -5.37 -2.38 -8.33
N LEU A 69 -5.42 -3.23 -7.29
CA LEU A 69 -4.38 -4.22 -7.05
C LEU A 69 -4.77 -5.57 -7.66
N ALA A 70 -3.77 -6.33 -8.08
CA ALA A 70 -3.91 -7.66 -8.64
C ALA A 70 -2.73 -8.53 -8.22
N VAL A 71 -2.96 -9.85 -8.13
CA VAL A 71 -1.86 -10.82 -8.08
C VAL A 71 -1.38 -11.05 -9.50
N THR A 72 -0.12 -10.73 -9.77
CA THR A 72 0.52 -10.93 -11.07
C THR A 72 1.42 -12.16 -11.03
N HIS A 73 1.03 -13.20 -11.76
CA HIS A 73 1.83 -14.42 -11.91
C HIS A 73 2.91 -14.23 -12.97
N LEU A 74 4.16 -14.38 -12.56
CA LEU A 74 5.34 -14.14 -13.39
C LEU A 74 6.01 -15.47 -13.77
N ASP A 75 6.05 -15.76 -15.07
CA ASP A 75 6.92 -16.80 -15.62
C ASP A 75 8.34 -16.21 -15.83
N PRO A 76 9.39 -16.83 -15.28
CA PRO A 76 10.77 -16.40 -15.47
C PRO A 76 11.20 -16.23 -16.94
N ILE A 77 10.49 -16.86 -17.88
CA ILE A 77 10.74 -16.69 -19.32
C ILE A 77 10.61 -15.22 -19.75
N VAL A 78 9.77 -14.44 -19.08
CA VAL A 78 9.57 -13.00 -19.34
C VAL A 78 10.88 -12.22 -19.17
N ALA A 79 11.78 -12.67 -18.30
CA ALA A 79 13.09 -12.05 -18.07
C ALA A 79 14.04 -12.10 -19.28
N ARG A 80 13.79 -13.00 -20.25
CA ARG A 80 14.69 -13.20 -21.40
C ARG A 80 14.73 -12.00 -22.36
N ALA A 81 13.67 -11.21 -22.39
CA ALA A 81 13.57 -10.04 -23.24
C ALA A 81 14.26 -8.81 -22.62
N GLU A 82 14.63 -8.86 -21.34
CA GLU A 82 15.25 -7.76 -20.61
C GLU A 82 16.78 -7.75 -20.81
N PRO A 83 17.35 -6.66 -21.38
CA PRO A 83 18.80 -6.55 -21.57
C PRO A 83 19.60 -6.25 -20.29
N ASP A 84 18.98 -5.67 -19.26
CA ASP A 84 19.64 -5.37 -17.99
C ASP A 84 19.75 -6.64 -17.12
N GLU A 85 20.99 -7.09 -16.86
CA GLU A 85 21.25 -8.33 -16.11
C GLU A 85 20.72 -8.26 -14.67
N GLU A 86 20.77 -7.10 -14.01
CA GLU A 86 20.28 -6.97 -12.63
C GLU A 86 18.76 -7.11 -12.59
N VAL A 87 18.06 -6.49 -13.55
CA VAL A 87 16.59 -6.61 -13.67
C VAL A 87 16.20 -8.03 -14.08
N GLN A 88 16.96 -8.66 -14.98
CA GLN A 88 16.72 -10.04 -15.37
C GLN A 88 16.82 -11.01 -14.18
N GLU A 89 17.85 -10.88 -13.34
CA GLU A 89 18.00 -11.71 -12.15
C GLU A 89 16.88 -11.44 -11.13
N LEU A 90 16.44 -10.18 -10.96
CA LEU A 90 15.29 -9.84 -10.13
C LEU A 90 14.00 -10.53 -10.61
N ILE A 91 13.70 -10.48 -11.91
CA ILE A 91 12.51 -11.12 -12.50
C ILE A 91 12.58 -12.64 -12.32
N LYS A 92 13.75 -13.27 -12.55
CA LYS A 92 13.94 -14.72 -12.33
C LYS A 92 13.75 -15.12 -10.88
N ALA A 93 14.28 -14.34 -9.93
CA ALA A 93 14.11 -14.55 -8.50
C ALA A 93 12.66 -14.34 -8.03
N SER A 94 11.84 -13.69 -8.86
CA SER A 94 10.45 -13.34 -8.56
C SER A 94 9.44 -14.23 -9.28
N ALA A 95 9.82 -15.46 -9.63
CA ALA A 95 8.91 -16.46 -10.21
C ALA A 95 7.67 -16.67 -9.31
N GLY A 96 6.48 -16.76 -9.91
CA GLY A 96 5.21 -16.96 -9.19
C GLY A 96 4.47 -15.66 -8.90
N ALA A 97 3.79 -15.58 -7.76
CA ALA A 97 2.92 -14.45 -7.43
C ALA A 97 3.71 -13.20 -7.00
N ASN A 98 3.42 -12.10 -7.68
CA ASN A 98 3.90 -10.76 -7.39
C ASN A 98 2.70 -9.83 -7.23
N LEU A 99 2.94 -8.61 -6.75
CA LEU A 99 1.88 -7.62 -6.65
C LEU A 99 1.88 -6.72 -7.88
N GLY A 100 0.78 -6.73 -8.62
CA GLY A 100 0.46 -5.77 -9.66
C GLY A 100 -0.42 -4.65 -9.11
N MET A 101 -0.16 -3.43 -9.55
CA MET A 101 -1.02 -2.27 -9.37
C MET A 101 -1.36 -1.73 -10.76
N ASP A 102 -2.62 -1.37 -11.01
CA ASP A 102 -3.05 -0.84 -12.30
C ASP A 102 -2.18 0.36 -12.70
N TYR A 103 -1.64 0.30 -13.91
CA TYR A 103 -0.77 1.35 -14.42
C TYR A 103 -1.63 2.49 -14.98
N LEU A 104 -1.52 3.67 -14.36
CA LEU A 104 -2.23 4.88 -14.78
C LEU A 104 -1.47 5.62 -15.90
N PRO A 105 -1.84 5.46 -17.19
CA PRO A 105 -1.02 5.99 -18.28
C PRO A 105 -1.13 7.51 -18.35
N GLY A 106 0.02 8.18 -18.42
CA GLY A 106 0.07 9.65 -18.45
C GLY A 106 -0.12 10.32 -17.09
N ALA A 107 -0.17 9.55 -16.00
CA ALA A 107 -0.12 10.11 -14.66
C ALA A 107 1.18 10.89 -14.42
N LEU A 108 1.09 11.96 -13.64
CA LEU A 108 2.21 12.79 -13.23
C LEU A 108 2.47 12.63 -11.74
N GLY A 109 3.72 12.78 -11.32
CA GLY A 109 4.03 12.91 -9.89
C GLY A 109 3.32 14.12 -9.30
N TYR A 110 2.72 13.95 -8.12
CA TYR A 110 2.06 15.04 -7.41
C TYR A 110 3.08 16.08 -6.93
N ASP A 111 2.81 17.34 -7.24
CA ASP A 111 3.52 18.51 -6.71
C ASP A 111 2.54 19.36 -5.90
N PRO A 112 2.74 19.52 -4.57
CA PRO A 112 1.83 20.27 -3.72
C PRO A 112 1.74 21.76 -4.07
N VAL A 113 2.74 22.34 -4.73
CA VAL A 113 2.67 23.76 -5.15
C VAL A 113 1.80 23.93 -6.39
N ALA A 114 1.82 22.96 -7.30
CA ALA A 114 1.10 23.02 -8.57
C ALA A 114 -0.31 22.41 -8.52
N HIS A 115 -0.57 21.51 -7.58
CA HIS A 115 -1.79 20.71 -7.55
C HIS A 115 -2.48 20.84 -6.17
N PRO A 116 -3.35 21.84 -5.97
CA PRO A 116 -4.12 21.94 -4.73
C PRO A 116 -5.08 20.75 -4.61
N VAL A 117 -5.21 20.22 -3.40
CA VAL A 117 -6.11 19.10 -3.09
C VAL A 117 -7.30 19.61 -2.29
N GLU A 118 -8.47 19.04 -2.56
CA GLU A 118 -9.70 19.31 -1.82
C GLU A 118 -9.53 18.95 -0.33
N ALA A 119 -10.01 19.82 0.56
CA ALA A 119 -9.69 19.76 1.97
C ALA A 119 -10.14 18.45 2.62
N ARG A 120 -11.32 17.93 2.25
CA ARG A 120 -11.83 16.68 2.78
C ARG A 120 -11.00 15.49 2.32
N LEU A 121 -10.65 15.39 1.04
CA LEU A 121 -9.76 14.33 0.53
C LEU A 121 -8.39 14.35 1.23
N ALA A 122 -7.78 15.53 1.39
CA ALA A 122 -6.51 15.68 2.08
C ALA A 122 -6.60 15.24 3.55
N SER A 123 -7.66 15.64 4.26
CA SER A 123 -7.92 15.24 5.64
C SER A 123 -8.19 13.75 5.82
N ARG A 124 -8.97 13.13 4.91
CA ARG A 124 -9.20 11.67 4.92
C ARG A 124 -7.91 10.91 4.65
N THR A 125 -7.12 11.33 3.66
CA THR A 125 -5.83 10.70 3.35
C THR A 125 -4.89 10.74 4.55
N LEU A 126 -4.75 11.91 5.20
CA LEU A 126 -3.91 12.05 6.39
C LEU A 126 -4.40 11.19 7.56
N ALA A 127 -5.71 11.12 7.80
CA ALA A 127 -6.28 10.24 8.83
C ALA A 127 -6.01 8.76 8.52
N PHE A 128 -6.14 8.35 7.26
CA PHE A 128 -5.81 7.00 6.80
C PHE A 128 -4.32 6.69 7.01
N ASP A 129 -3.42 7.57 6.57
CA ASP A 129 -1.97 7.41 6.75
C ASP A 129 -1.57 7.35 8.23
N ALA A 130 -2.30 8.07 9.10
CA ALA A 130 -2.13 7.96 10.53
C ALA A 130 -2.54 6.58 11.07
N PHE A 131 -3.64 6.01 10.58
CA PHE A 131 -4.08 4.67 10.97
C PHE A 131 -3.10 3.60 10.53
N VAL A 132 -2.68 3.59 9.26
CA VAL A 132 -1.74 2.58 8.72
C VAL A 132 -0.27 2.89 9.02
N GLU A 133 0.02 3.90 9.83
CA GLU A 133 1.37 4.32 10.20
C GLU A 133 2.28 4.59 8.98
N ASN A 134 1.76 5.29 7.96
CA ASN A 134 2.53 5.61 6.76
C ASN A 134 3.64 6.61 7.06
N VAL A 135 4.89 6.14 7.12
CA VAL A 135 6.04 7.01 7.44
C VAL A 135 6.66 7.68 6.21
N ASP A 136 6.21 7.33 5.00
CA ASP A 136 6.90 7.71 3.76
C ASP A 136 6.14 8.73 2.91
N ARG A 137 4.88 9.06 3.24
CA ARG A 137 4.11 10.11 2.55
C ARG A 137 4.54 11.52 2.97
N SER A 138 5.63 12.02 2.40
CA SER A 138 6.23 13.31 2.75
C SER A 138 6.34 14.26 1.56
N TRP A 139 6.61 15.53 1.79
CA TRP A 139 6.85 16.49 0.70
C TRP A 139 8.07 16.15 -0.17
N ARG A 140 9.01 15.33 0.33
CA ARG A 140 10.17 14.85 -0.44
C ARG A 140 9.85 13.60 -1.26
N ASN A 141 8.96 12.77 -0.73
CA ASN A 141 8.50 11.55 -1.37
C ASN A 141 6.96 11.47 -1.24
N PRO A 142 6.19 12.15 -2.12
CA PRO A 142 4.75 12.21 -1.93
C PRO A 142 4.06 10.86 -2.08
N ASN A 143 4.59 9.94 -2.91
CA ASN A 143 3.92 8.68 -3.28
C ASN A 143 2.46 8.93 -3.70
N LEU A 144 2.24 10.02 -4.43
CA LEU A 144 0.96 10.49 -4.93
C LEU A 144 1.13 10.81 -6.42
N LEU A 145 0.09 10.51 -7.18
CA LEU A 145 0.00 10.84 -8.60
C LEU A 145 -1.16 11.81 -8.85
N VAL A 146 -1.07 12.56 -9.95
CA VAL A 146 -2.19 13.24 -10.57
C VAL A 146 -2.51 12.53 -11.87
N TRP A 147 -3.73 12.01 -11.99
CA TRP A 147 -4.20 11.32 -13.18
C TRP A 147 -5.59 11.82 -13.56
N HIS A 148 -5.72 12.28 -14.81
CA HIS A 148 -6.92 12.97 -15.30
C HIS A 148 -7.40 14.15 -14.42
N GLY A 149 -6.46 14.82 -13.74
CA GLY A 149 -6.75 15.96 -12.86
C GLY A 149 -7.10 15.60 -11.42
N GLU A 150 -7.19 14.31 -11.10
CA GLU A 150 -7.53 13.80 -9.77
C GLU A 150 -6.29 13.27 -9.05
N LEU A 151 -6.30 13.32 -7.72
CA LEU A 151 -5.24 12.77 -6.87
C LEU A 151 -5.38 11.25 -6.77
N TRP A 152 -4.27 10.52 -6.83
CA TRP A 152 -4.19 9.07 -6.62
C TRP A 152 -3.09 8.72 -5.63
N LEU A 153 -3.38 7.81 -4.70
CA LEU A 153 -2.46 7.31 -3.70
C LEU A 153 -1.79 6.06 -4.23
N ILE A 154 -0.46 6.03 -4.17
CA ILE A 154 0.35 4.87 -4.52
C ILE A 154 1.34 4.57 -3.40
N ASP A 155 2.02 3.44 -3.53
CA ASP A 155 3.16 3.00 -2.72
C ASP A 155 2.92 3.07 -1.20
N HIS A 156 2.11 2.14 -0.73
CA HIS A 156 1.88 1.86 0.69
C HIS A 156 2.84 0.80 1.25
N GLY A 157 3.87 0.37 0.52
CA GLY A 157 4.79 -0.69 0.98
C GLY A 157 5.59 -0.32 2.24
N ALA A 158 5.70 0.96 2.56
CA ALA A 158 6.32 1.49 3.78
C ALA A 158 5.31 1.77 4.93
N THR A 159 4.07 1.30 4.80
CA THR A 159 3.06 1.37 5.87
C THR A 159 3.21 0.20 6.86
N LEU A 160 2.36 0.17 7.88
CA LEU A 160 2.26 -0.88 8.90
C LEU A 160 3.57 -1.12 9.66
N TYR A 161 4.31 -0.05 9.97
CA TYR A 161 5.67 -0.12 10.52
C TYR A 161 5.87 -1.13 11.67
N PHE A 162 4.85 -1.35 12.52
CA PHE A 162 4.85 -2.38 13.56
C PHE A 162 5.22 -3.80 13.09
N HIS A 163 4.88 -4.19 11.84
CA HIS A 163 5.10 -5.54 11.30
C HIS A 163 6.56 -5.90 11.05
N HIS A 164 7.47 -4.93 11.17
CA HIS A 164 8.91 -5.15 11.17
C HIS A 164 9.42 -5.59 12.56
N ASN A 165 8.60 -5.50 13.62
CA ASN A 165 8.95 -5.94 14.96
C ASN A 165 7.72 -6.37 15.79
N TRP A 166 7.17 -7.55 15.50
CA TRP A 166 6.02 -8.12 16.20
C TRP A 166 6.14 -8.16 17.74
N PRO A 167 7.29 -8.53 18.34
CA PRO A 167 7.45 -8.49 19.80
C PRO A 167 7.27 -7.11 20.44
N ARG A 168 7.36 -6.02 19.64
CA ARG A 168 7.13 -4.65 20.10
C ARG A 168 5.79 -4.07 19.63
N ALA A 169 5.06 -4.74 18.74
CA ALA A 169 3.85 -4.23 18.10
C ALA A 169 2.78 -3.82 19.14
N GLU A 170 2.52 -4.64 20.15
CA GLU A 170 1.56 -4.34 21.22
C GLU A 170 1.88 -3.03 21.97
N LYS A 171 3.17 -2.68 22.12
CA LYS A 171 3.59 -1.46 22.84
C LYS A 171 3.40 -0.19 22.01
N VAL A 172 3.22 -0.32 20.70
CA VAL A 172 3.11 0.80 19.75
C VAL A 172 1.74 0.87 19.08
N VAL A 173 0.80 -0.01 19.43
CA VAL A 173 -0.54 -0.07 18.84
C VAL A 173 -1.29 1.26 18.90
N HIS A 174 -1.09 2.02 19.97
CA HIS A 174 -1.67 3.35 20.19
C HIS A 174 -0.65 4.49 20.00
N ARG A 175 0.45 4.25 19.28
CA ARG A 175 1.44 5.28 18.99
C ARG A 175 0.82 6.42 18.18
N ALA A 176 0.96 7.64 18.69
CA ALA A 176 0.60 8.87 18.01
C ALA A 176 1.33 9.01 16.67
N TYR A 177 0.61 9.35 15.62
CA TYR A 177 1.19 9.53 14.30
C TYR A 177 1.94 10.87 14.20
N LYS A 178 3.18 10.79 13.69
CA LYS A 178 3.99 11.98 13.40
C LYS A 178 3.70 12.41 11.97
N TRP A 179 3.16 13.61 11.80
CA TRP A 179 2.63 14.10 10.54
C TRP A 179 3.29 15.41 10.10
N ASP A 180 4.43 15.77 10.70
CA ASP A 180 5.00 17.10 10.52
C ASP A 180 5.40 17.40 9.08
N ASP A 181 5.98 16.40 8.42
CA ASP A 181 6.42 16.45 7.02
C ASP A 181 5.36 15.91 6.03
N HIS A 182 4.16 15.59 6.50
CA HIS A 182 3.12 14.98 5.65
C HIS A 182 2.74 15.92 4.51
N VAL A 183 2.81 15.45 3.26
CA VAL A 183 2.69 16.34 2.08
C VAL A 183 1.33 17.04 1.98
N LEU A 184 0.25 16.39 2.43
CA LEU A 184 -1.11 16.94 2.39
C LEU A 184 -1.49 17.75 3.64
N ARG A 185 -0.58 17.87 4.63
CA ARG A 185 -0.82 18.62 5.87
C ARG A 185 -1.36 20.04 5.63
N PRO A 186 -0.85 20.84 4.67
CA PRO A 186 -1.37 22.19 4.41
C PRO A 186 -2.82 22.22 3.92
N TYR A 187 -3.30 21.14 3.30
CA TYR A 187 -4.66 21.03 2.73
C TYR A 187 -5.64 20.34 3.69
N ALA A 188 -5.15 19.61 4.69
CA ALA A 188 -5.96 18.79 5.60
C ALA A 188 -6.72 19.60 6.67
N THR A 189 -7.38 20.70 6.29
CA THR A 189 -8.05 21.63 7.22
C THR A 189 -9.35 21.09 7.82
N GLU A 190 -9.89 19.98 7.32
CA GLU A 190 -11.11 19.33 7.82
C GLU A 190 -10.83 18.10 8.70
N LEU A 191 -9.60 17.91 9.17
CA LEU A 191 -9.18 16.68 9.86
C LEU A 191 -9.99 16.40 11.12
N ALA A 192 -10.39 17.44 11.85
CA ALA A 192 -11.20 17.32 13.06
C ALA A 192 -12.57 16.66 12.83
N THR A 193 -13.10 16.74 11.60
CA THR A 193 -14.37 16.12 11.22
C THR A 193 -14.16 14.86 10.38
N ALA A 194 -13.34 14.95 9.33
CA ALA A 194 -13.10 13.84 8.41
C ALA A 194 -12.33 12.66 9.05
N GLY A 195 -11.48 12.94 10.05
CA GLY A 195 -10.70 11.92 10.76
C GLY A 195 -11.58 10.95 11.55
N PRO A 196 -12.43 11.42 12.49
CA PRO A 196 -13.38 10.57 13.19
C PRO A 196 -14.36 9.83 12.27
N GLU A 197 -14.83 10.48 11.19
CA GLU A 197 -15.70 9.85 10.19
C GLU A 197 -15.02 8.68 9.46
N LEU A 198 -13.74 8.84 9.08
CA LEU A 198 -12.97 7.77 8.47
C LEU A 198 -12.69 6.65 9.48
N ALA A 199 -12.32 7.01 10.71
CA ALA A 199 -12.04 6.03 11.76
C ALA A 199 -13.26 5.16 12.08
N ALA A 200 -14.47 5.72 12.03
CA ALA A 200 -15.70 4.96 12.22
C ALA A 200 -15.97 3.88 11.15
N GLN A 201 -15.34 4.00 9.97
CA GLN A 201 -15.46 3.01 8.88
C GLN A 201 -14.47 1.85 9.02
N LEU A 202 -13.48 1.95 9.93
CA LEU A 202 -12.49 0.90 10.23
C LEU A 202 -13.10 -0.23 11.08
N THR A 203 -14.16 -0.83 10.56
CA THR A 203 -14.90 -1.89 11.25
C THR A 203 -14.10 -3.21 11.25
N PRO A 204 -14.31 -4.11 12.23
CA PRO A 204 -13.71 -5.43 12.22
C PRO A 204 -13.93 -6.20 10.91
N GLN A 205 -15.11 -6.03 10.28
CA GLN A 205 -15.48 -6.69 9.04
C GLN A 205 -14.62 -6.20 7.86
N VAL A 206 -14.43 -4.88 7.73
CA VAL A 206 -13.56 -4.31 6.69
C VAL A 206 -12.12 -4.78 6.87
N LEU A 207 -11.62 -4.78 8.11
CA LEU A 207 -10.26 -5.23 8.42
C LEU A 207 -10.06 -6.72 8.11
N GLU A 208 -11.01 -7.58 8.50
CA GLU A 208 -10.98 -9.01 8.21
C GLU A 208 -11.01 -9.28 6.70
N GLU A 209 -11.85 -8.54 5.95
CA GLU A 209 -11.92 -8.65 4.51
C GLU A 209 -10.59 -8.31 3.84
N VAL A 210 -9.98 -7.15 4.15
CA VAL A 210 -8.73 -6.72 3.49
C VAL A 210 -7.55 -7.59 3.87
N ILE A 211 -7.47 -8.03 5.13
CA ILE A 211 -6.41 -8.95 5.56
C ILE A 211 -6.57 -10.29 4.85
N GLY A 212 -7.80 -10.74 4.57
CA GLY A 212 -8.07 -11.96 3.82
C GLY A 212 -7.63 -11.93 2.35
N LEU A 213 -7.36 -10.76 1.77
CA LEU A 213 -6.91 -10.60 0.37
C LEU A 213 -5.44 -10.93 0.15
N VAL A 214 -4.62 -10.86 1.20
CA VAL A 214 -3.17 -11.11 1.09
C VAL A 214 -2.93 -12.57 0.74
N PRO A 215 -2.15 -12.94 -0.28
CA PRO A 215 -1.78 -14.33 -0.57
C PRO A 215 -1.07 -15.03 0.61
N ASP A 216 -1.38 -16.31 0.83
CA ASP A 216 -0.78 -17.11 1.93
C ASP A 216 0.75 -17.16 1.82
N GLU A 217 1.29 -17.35 0.61
CA GLU A 217 2.74 -17.46 0.38
C GLU A 217 3.50 -16.18 0.76
N TRP A 218 2.85 -15.02 0.78
CA TRP A 218 3.49 -13.79 1.24
C TRP A 218 3.53 -13.68 2.76
N LEU A 219 2.63 -14.38 3.47
CA LEU A 219 2.56 -14.43 4.94
C LEU A 219 3.44 -15.53 5.55
N GLU A 220 3.76 -16.58 4.79
CA GLU A 220 4.64 -17.67 5.25
C GLU A 220 6.09 -17.21 5.51
N GLU A 221 6.52 -16.10 4.90
CA GLU A 221 7.87 -15.53 5.07
C GLU A 221 8.02 -14.66 6.35
N PHE A 222 7.03 -14.68 7.24
CA PHE A 222 7.01 -13.92 8.50
C PHE A 222 7.50 -14.74 9.70
N ASP A 223 7.56 -14.08 10.87
CA ASP A 223 7.91 -14.68 12.16
C ASP A 223 6.81 -15.58 12.76
N PHE A 224 5.85 -16.05 11.95
CA PHE A 224 4.68 -16.84 12.36
C PHE A 224 4.75 -18.28 11.84
N ALA A 225 4.06 -19.22 12.50
CA ALA A 225 4.10 -20.61 12.06
C ALA A 225 3.19 -20.88 10.85
N THR A 226 2.14 -20.07 10.66
CA THR A 226 1.19 -20.22 9.55
C THR A 226 0.69 -18.85 9.05
N ALA A 227 0.19 -18.81 7.81
CA ALA A 227 -0.47 -17.63 7.27
C ALA A 227 -1.68 -17.19 8.13
N ASP A 228 -2.46 -18.13 8.66
CA ASP A 228 -3.60 -17.84 9.54
C ASP A 228 -3.18 -17.14 10.84
N GLU A 229 -2.08 -17.58 11.46
CA GLU A 229 -1.51 -16.91 12.64
C GLU A 229 -1.06 -15.48 12.30
N ALA A 230 -0.45 -15.28 11.14
CA ALA A 230 -0.07 -13.95 10.67
C ALA A 230 -1.30 -13.05 10.48
N ARG A 231 -2.34 -13.54 9.80
CA ARG A 231 -3.61 -12.79 9.62
C ARG A 231 -4.25 -12.42 10.95
N ALA A 232 -4.29 -13.35 11.89
CA ALA A 232 -4.83 -13.12 13.22
C ALA A 232 -4.04 -12.02 13.96
N ALA A 233 -2.71 -12.01 13.84
CA ALA A 233 -1.86 -10.98 14.44
C ALA A 233 -2.10 -9.60 13.83
N TYR A 234 -2.17 -9.49 12.49
CA TYR A 234 -2.53 -8.23 11.81
C TYR A 234 -3.92 -7.75 12.23
N LEU A 235 -4.91 -8.64 12.24
CA LEU A 235 -6.28 -8.32 12.59
C LEU A 235 -6.37 -7.83 14.05
N GLY A 236 -5.68 -8.50 14.97
CA GLY A 236 -5.60 -8.10 16.37
C GLY A 236 -5.04 -6.68 16.53
N HIS A 237 -3.88 -6.42 15.93
CA HIS A 237 -3.22 -5.12 16.01
C HIS A 237 -4.08 -3.98 15.42
N LEU A 238 -4.60 -4.16 14.21
CA LEU A 238 -5.37 -3.13 13.52
C LEU A 238 -6.73 -2.89 14.20
N ARG A 239 -7.37 -3.92 14.76
CA ARG A 239 -8.62 -3.76 15.53
C ARG A 239 -8.39 -2.99 16.82
N GLU A 240 -7.33 -3.32 17.56
CA GLU A 240 -6.99 -2.62 18.80
C GLU A 240 -6.68 -1.15 18.51
N ARG A 241 -5.88 -0.87 17.47
CA ARG A 241 -5.62 0.50 17.02
C ARG A 241 -6.89 1.23 16.60
N ALA A 242 -7.78 0.59 15.83
CA ALA A 242 -9.03 1.21 15.36
C ALA A 242 -10.02 1.52 16.51
N ALA A 243 -9.92 0.79 17.63
CA ALA A 243 -10.79 0.98 18.80
C ALA A 243 -10.52 2.28 19.55
N ASP A 244 -9.34 2.89 19.42
CA ASP A 244 -9.00 4.18 20.02
C ASP A 244 -8.36 5.14 19.00
N PRO A 245 -9.19 5.79 18.15
CA PRO A 245 -8.72 6.80 17.21
C PRO A 245 -8.04 7.99 17.87
N SER A 246 -8.40 8.31 19.12
CA SER A 246 -7.86 9.47 19.83
C SER A 246 -6.37 9.34 20.13
N ALA A 247 -5.87 8.11 20.21
CA ALA A 247 -4.46 7.84 20.48
C ALA A 247 -3.53 8.10 19.28
N TRP A 248 -4.03 7.94 18.05
CA TRP A 248 -3.20 8.03 16.85
C TRP A 248 -3.56 9.16 15.90
N LEU A 249 -4.82 9.62 15.88
CA LEU A 249 -5.29 10.63 14.95
C LEU A 249 -4.71 12.01 15.32
N PRO A 250 -4.03 12.70 14.40
CA PRO A 250 -3.50 14.03 14.68
C PRO A 250 -4.60 15.02 15.05
N GLY A 251 -4.36 15.81 16.11
CA GLY A 251 -5.31 16.82 16.58
C GLY A 251 -6.52 16.26 17.34
N ALA A 252 -6.58 14.95 17.61
CA ALA A 252 -7.64 14.35 18.44
C ALA A 252 -7.45 14.58 19.96
N ALA A 253 -6.31 15.13 20.37
CA ALA A 253 -6.13 15.68 21.71
C ALA A 253 -6.67 17.12 21.75
N ALA A 254 -7.75 17.31 22.52
CA ALA A 254 -8.23 18.62 22.95
C ALA A 254 -7.24 19.31 23.90
#